data_AF-A0A7W7GF23-F1
#
_entry.id   AF-A0A7W7GF23-F1
#
_cell.length_a   1.000
_cell.length_b   1.000
_cell.length_c   1.000
_cell.angle_alpha   90.00
_cell.angle_beta   90.00
_cell.angle_gamma   90.00
#
_symmetry.space_group_name_H-M   'P 1'
#
loop_
_entity.id
_entity.type
_entity.pdbx_description
1 polymer ?
#
loop_
_entity_poly.entity_id
_entity_poly.type
_entity_poly.pdbx_seq_one_letter_code
_entity_poly.pdbx_strand_id
1 'polypeptide(L)'
;MTELHLWLRHEARTTERRTPIVPDDARRLVGNGVELTVEESPQRVFPIEEYQAAGCRVAPAGSWVTAPRDAVVLGLKELPAEPAELTHRHISFGHAYKGQAGAAELLGRFAAGGGALFDLEYLVDDTGRRLAAFGFWAGYLGAALAVLRHRGRLRAPLTPTTKEDLDETLKPASDDDAGFTGLVVGALGRSGRGARAAFATAGVDPTCWDLAETRDLDRPALLRHDVMVNAVLATTPVPPFLREQDLDTPDRRLRTLCDVTCDVGSPLNVLPVYDDTTSWDEPVRRLREEPPLDLIAIDNLPSLLPLESSADFSAALLPQLLDFGVSGPWGRCLDRFRDASRAHGLDKGESL
;
A
#
# COMPACT_ATOMS: atom_id res chain seq x y z
N MET A 1 -20.75 27.31 -8.05
CA MET A 1 -19.84 26.15 -8.12
C MET A 1 -20.62 25.00 -7.53
N THR A 2 -20.77 23.89 -8.25
CA THR A 2 -21.41 22.69 -7.69
C THR A 2 -20.59 22.24 -6.49
N GLU A 3 -21.24 22.11 -5.33
CA GLU A 3 -20.65 21.61 -4.10
C GLU A 3 -20.11 20.19 -4.34
N LEU A 4 -18.87 19.91 -3.94
CA LEU A 4 -18.28 18.59 -4.15
C LEU A 4 -18.97 17.58 -3.22
N HIS A 5 -19.53 16.50 -3.78
CA HIS A 5 -20.05 15.38 -3.02
C HIS A 5 -19.08 14.20 -3.05
N LEU A 6 -18.47 13.88 -1.92
CA LEU A 6 -17.67 12.68 -1.71
C LEU A 6 -18.52 11.59 -1.05
N TRP A 7 -18.39 10.36 -1.56
CA TRP A 7 -19.06 9.19 -1.02
C TRP A 7 -18.03 8.15 -0.55
N LEU A 8 -17.74 8.12 0.75
CA LEU A 8 -16.80 7.19 1.35
C LEU A 8 -17.45 5.80 1.48
N ARG A 9 -17.08 4.87 0.59
CA ARG A 9 -17.66 3.52 0.56
C ARG A 9 -17.14 2.61 1.67
N HIS A 10 -17.88 1.54 1.93
CA HIS A 10 -17.40 0.37 2.67
C HIS A 10 -16.40 -0.42 1.82
N GLU A 11 -15.37 -1.01 2.46
CA GLU A 11 -14.37 -1.85 1.80
C GLU A 11 -14.80 -3.31 1.77
N ALA A 12 -14.87 -3.90 0.56
CA ALA A 12 -15.28 -5.29 0.39
C ALA A 12 -14.18 -6.29 0.79
N ARG A 13 -12.89 -5.91 0.70
CA ARG A 13 -11.77 -6.76 1.11
C ARG A 13 -11.84 -6.99 2.63
N THR A 14 -12.05 -8.23 3.04
CA THR A 14 -12.35 -8.62 4.44
C THR A 14 -11.23 -8.36 5.44
N THR A 15 -10.01 -8.09 4.96
CA THR A 15 -8.84 -7.71 5.80
C THR A 15 -8.59 -6.20 5.80
N GLU A 16 -9.31 -5.41 5.01
CA GLU A 16 -9.10 -3.97 4.95
C GLU A 16 -9.85 -3.25 6.07
N ARG A 17 -9.10 -2.75 7.05
CA ARG A 17 -9.63 -1.98 8.18
C ARG A 17 -9.39 -0.48 8.03
N ARG A 18 -8.52 -0.07 7.09
CA ARG A 18 -8.16 1.33 6.86
C ARG A 18 -9.30 2.09 6.18
N THR A 19 -9.14 3.41 6.16
CA THR A 19 -10.02 4.35 5.47
C THR A 19 -9.17 5.41 4.75
N PRO A 20 -9.56 5.88 3.56
CA PRO A 20 -8.83 6.95 2.88
C PRO A 20 -8.97 8.29 3.60
N ILE A 21 -10.03 8.49 4.40
CA ILE A 21 -10.27 9.70 5.18
C ILE A 21 -10.69 9.34 6.61
N VAL A 22 -9.98 9.89 7.58
CA VAL A 22 -10.28 9.73 9.02
C VAL A 22 -11.31 10.78 9.48
N PRO A 23 -12.03 10.56 10.59
CA PRO A 23 -13.06 11.48 11.08
C PRO A 23 -12.60 12.94 11.26
N ASP A 24 -11.36 13.16 11.70
CA ASP A 24 -10.82 14.51 11.88
C ASP A 24 -10.64 15.26 10.55
N ASP A 25 -10.18 14.58 9.50
CA ASP A 25 -10.04 15.18 8.17
C ASP A 25 -11.40 15.24 7.45
N ALA A 26 -12.32 14.32 7.72
CA ALA A 26 -13.71 14.41 7.30
C ALA A 26 -14.36 15.71 7.80
N ARG A 27 -14.13 16.07 9.08
CA ARG A 27 -14.61 17.33 9.66
C ARG A 27 -14.06 18.55 8.92
N ARG A 28 -12.79 18.49 8.48
CA ARG A 28 -12.16 19.56 7.69
C ARG A 28 -12.76 19.66 6.30
N LEU A 29 -13.03 18.54 5.63
CA LEU A 29 -13.73 18.53 4.34
C LEU A 29 -15.12 19.16 4.47
N VAL A 30 -15.92 18.69 5.42
CA VAL A 30 -17.27 19.24 5.68
C VAL A 30 -17.21 20.73 6.01
N GLY A 31 -16.26 21.15 6.85
CA GLY A 31 -16.05 22.56 7.20
C GLY A 31 -15.64 23.45 6.02
N ASN A 32 -15.14 22.88 4.93
CA ASN A 32 -14.83 23.59 3.67
C ASN A 32 -15.94 23.46 2.62
N GLY A 33 -17.14 23.00 3.00
CA GLY A 33 -18.29 22.89 2.11
C GLY A 33 -18.22 21.68 1.17
N VAL A 34 -17.56 20.60 1.57
CA VAL A 34 -17.67 19.30 0.89
C VAL A 34 -18.81 18.52 1.53
N GLU A 35 -19.79 18.11 0.72
CA GLU A 35 -20.75 17.11 1.18
C GLU A 35 -20.03 15.76 1.29
N LEU A 36 -20.03 15.14 2.46
CA LEU A 36 -19.42 13.84 2.68
C LEU A 36 -20.46 12.85 3.20
N THR A 37 -20.80 11.85 2.38
CA THR A 37 -21.57 10.68 2.80
C THR A 37 -20.61 9.54 3.12
N VAL A 38 -20.79 8.91 4.28
CA VAL A 38 -19.96 7.79 4.74
C VAL A 38 -20.84 6.57 4.91
N GLU A 39 -20.46 5.48 4.26
CA GLU A 39 -21.15 4.21 4.46
C GLU A 39 -20.82 3.60 5.82
N GLU A 40 -21.83 3.02 6.46
CA GLU A 40 -21.65 2.08 7.56
C GLU A 40 -20.67 0.98 7.15
N SER A 41 -19.78 0.60 8.07
CA SER A 41 -18.78 -0.43 7.79
C SER A 41 -18.51 -1.21 9.08
N PRO A 42 -18.82 -2.51 9.13
CA PRO A 42 -18.59 -3.33 10.33
C PRO A 42 -17.10 -3.55 10.62
N GLN A 43 -16.21 -3.18 9.69
CA GLN A 43 -14.78 -3.45 9.78
C GLN A 43 -13.91 -2.19 9.71
N ARG A 44 -14.45 -1.02 9.38
CA ARG A 44 -13.63 0.20 9.37
C ARG A 44 -13.14 0.45 10.80
N VAL A 45 -11.86 0.76 10.95
CA VAL A 45 -11.28 0.94 12.29
C VAL A 45 -11.87 2.15 13.04
N PHE A 46 -12.37 3.14 12.30
CA PHE A 46 -13.09 4.29 12.86
C PHE A 46 -14.60 4.01 12.89
N PRO A 47 -15.24 4.14 14.06
CA PRO A 47 -16.69 3.95 14.22
C PRO A 47 -17.47 5.03 13.46
N ILE A 48 -18.69 4.69 13.02
CA ILE A 48 -19.51 5.56 12.18
C ILE A 48 -19.96 6.83 12.91
N GLU A 49 -20.11 6.75 14.24
CA GLU A 49 -20.51 7.82 15.12
C GLU A 49 -19.49 8.99 15.11
N GLU A 50 -18.21 8.69 14.93
CA GLU A 50 -17.18 9.72 14.79
C GLU A 50 -17.33 10.52 13.49
N TYR A 51 -17.75 9.87 12.40
CA TYR A 51 -18.06 10.56 11.13
C TYR A 51 -19.34 11.39 11.23
N GLN A 52 -20.37 10.88 11.91
CA GLN A 52 -21.58 11.66 12.20
C GLN A 52 -21.25 12.91 13.01
N ALA A 53 -20.43 12.78 14.05
CA ALA A 53 -19.96 13.90 14.86
C ALA A 53 -19.08 14.88 14.07
N ALA A 54 -18.44 14.42 12.99
CA ALA A 54 -17.71 15.27 12.04
C ALA A 54 -18.62 16.00 11.03
N GLY A 55 -19.94 15.77 11.06
CA GLY A 55 -20.92 16.40 10.17
C GLY A 55 -21.18 15.63 8.88
N CYS A 56 -20.72 14.39 8.78
CA CYS A 56 -20.96 13.54 7.60
C CYS A 56 -22.40 13.02 7.57
N ARG A 57 -22.93 12.80 6.36
CA ARG A 57 -24.14 11.98 6.17
C ARG A 57 -23.75 10.50 6.29
N VAL A 58 -24.70 9.67 6.69
CA VAL A 58 -24.51 8.21 6.78
C VAL A 58 -25.39 7.50 5.76
N ALA A 59 -24.86 6.44 5.17
CA ALA A 59 -25.61 5.56 4.29
C ALA A 59 -25.32 4.07 4.61
N PRO A 60 -26.20 3.13 4.23
CA PRO A 60 -25.93 1.70 4.41
C PRO A 60 -24.69 1.24 3.64
N ALA A 61 -24.02 0.19 4.12
CA ALA A 61 -22.89 -0.44 3.43
C ALA A 61 -23.26 -0.86 1.99
N GLY A 62 -22.42 -0.51 1.01
CA GLY A 62 -22.59 -0.87 -0.40
C GLY A 62 -23.60 -0.01 -1.18
N SER A 63 -24.20 1.01 -0.56
CA SER A 63 -25.22 1.86 -1.19
C SER A 63 -24.67 2.87 -2.21
N TRP A 64 -23.34 2.98 -2.36
CA TRP A 64 -22.66 3.83 -3.35
C TRP A 64 -23.13 3.55 -4.77
N VAL A 65 -23.57 2.33 -5.07
CA VAL A 65 -24.09 1.94 -6.39
C VAL A 65 -25.32 2.74 -6.81
N THR A 66 -26.07 3.26 -5.83
CA THR A 66 -27.24 4.14 -6.03
C THR A 66 -26.99 5.59 -5.57
N ALA A 67 -25.74 5.96 -5.28
CA ALA A 67 -25.39 7.32 -4.89
C ALA A 67 -25.78 8.32 -6.00
N PRO A 68 -26.01 9.61 -5.67
CA PRO A 68 -26.19 10.65 -6.67
C PRO A 68 -25.12 10.60 -7.75
N ARG A 69 -25.52 10.80 -9.02
CA ARG A 69 -24.66 10.55 -10.17
C ARG A 69 -23.40 11.42 -10.20
N ASP A 70 -23.48 12.61 -9.62
CA ASP A 70 -22.39 13.56 -9.51
C ASP A 70 -21.42 13.30 -8.34
N ALA A 71 -21.81 12.42 -7.41
CA ALA A 71 -20.97 12.00 -6.30
C ALA A 71 -19.69 11.30 -6.79
N VAL A 72 -18.61 11.51 -6.05
CA VAL A 72 -17.33 10.84 -6.29
C VAL A 72 -17.15 9.77 -5.23
N VAL A 73 -17.12 8.51 -5.66
CA VAL A 73 -17.00 7.35 -4.78
C VAL A 73 -15.54 7.20 -4.35
N LEU A 74 -15.28 7.37 -3.06
CA LEU A 74 -13.96 7.32 -2.45
C LEU A 74 -13.78 6.01 -1.68
N GLY A 75 -12.69 5.29 -1.96
CA GLY A 75 -12.28 4.07 -1.26
C GLY A 75 -10.78 3.83 -1.37
N LEU A 76 -10.32 2.71 -0.84
CA LEU A 76 -8.93 2.26 -0.91
C LEU A 76 -8.78 1.09 -1.86
N LYS A 77 -9.43 -0.04 -1.59
CA LYS A 77 -9.08 -1.31 -2.26
C LYS A 77 -9.98 -1.60 -3.47
N GLU A 78 -9.90 -2.82 -3.96
CA GLU A 78 -10.60 -3.27 -5.15
C GLU A 78 -12.12 -3.21 -4.97
N LEU A 79 -12.86 -2.97 -6.05
CA LEU A 79 -14.32 -2.97 -6.05
C LEU A 79 -14.86 -4.42 -6.04
N PRO A 80 -16.05 -4.67 -5.46
CA PRO A 80 -16.74 -5.95 -5.66
C PRO A 80 -17.07 -6.18 -7.15
N ALA A 81 -17.33 -7.44 -7.51
CA ALA A 81 -17.62 -7.83 -8.90
C ALA A 81 -18.84 -7.10 -9.49
N GLU A 82 -19.87 -6.90 -8.67
CA GLU A 82 -21.04 -6.09 -9.02
C GLU A 82 -20.88 -4.63 -8.54
N PRO A 83 -21.49 -3.65 -9.22
CA PRO A 83 -22.33 -3.77 -10.42
C PRO A 83 -21.49 -3.91 -11.71
N ALA A 84 -22.05 -4.53 -12.74
CA ALA A 84 -21.42 -4.65 -14.06
C ALA A 84 -21.12 -3.31 -14.76
N GLU A 85 -21.83 -2.24 -14.43
CA GLU A 85 -21.61 -0.89 -14.98
C GLU A 85 -21.23 0.08 -13.88
N LEU A 86 -20.08 0.74 -14.02
CA LEU A 86 -19.59 1.76 -13.09
C LEU A 86 -19.85 3.14 -13.69
N THR A 87 -20.82 3.86 -13.11
CA THR A 87 -21.29 5.14 -13.65
C THR A 87 -20.66 6.36 -12.98
N HIS A 88 -20.17 6.21 -11.75
CA HIS A 88 -19.58 7.30 -10.97
C HIS A 88 -18.11 7.54 -11.31
N ARG A 89 -17.59 8.67 -10.83
CA ARG A 89 -16.14 8.86 -10.69
C ARG A 89 -15.69 8.17 -9.41
N HIS A 90 -14.63 7.39 -9.49
CA HIS A 90 -14.07 6.65 -8.35
C HIS A 90 -12.66 7.14 -8.03
N ILE A 91 -12.36 7.31 -6.75
CA ILE A 91 -11.00 7.51 -6.23
C ILE A 91 -10.66 6.27 -5.40
N SER A 92 -9.77 5.41 -5.89
CA SER A 92 -9.31 4.20 -5.18
C SER A 92 -8.03 3.65 -5.82
N PHE A 93 -7.41 2.64 -5.21
CA PHE A 93 -6.37 1.83 -5.87
C PHE A 93 -7.05 0.81 -6.79
N GLY A 94 -6.93 0.99 -8.10
CA GLY A 94 -7.59 0.11 -9.07
C GLY A 94 -6.76 -1.11 -9.47
N HIS A 95 -5.43 -1.03 -9.32
CA HIS A 95 -4.50 -2.11 -9.70
C HIS A 95 -4.76 -2.63 -11.13
N ALA A 96 -4.98 -1.73 -12.10
CA ALA A 96 -5.43 -2.12 -13.45
C ALA A 96 -4.54 -1.62 -14.60
N TYR A 97 -3.44 -0.89 -14.34
CA TYR A 97 -2.66 -0.22 -15.39
C TYR A 97 -1.31 -0.89 -15.72
N LYS A 98 -0.97 -1.99 -15.04
CA LYS A 98 0.30 -2.73 -15.19
C LYS A 98 0.09 -4.18 -15.63
N GLY A 99 -0.99 -4.46 -16.35
CA GLY A 99 -1.29 -5.80 -16.88
C GLY A 99 -1.74 -6.81 -15.81
N GLN A 100 -2.24 -6.34 -14.67
CA GLN A 100 -2.74 -7.21 -13.61
C GLN A 100 -3.96 -8.02 -14.08
N ALA A 101 -4.14 -9.21 -13.48
CA ALA A 101 -5.34 -10.00 -13.68
C ALA A 101 -6.60 -9.21 -13.30
N GLY A 102 -7.66 -9.29 -14.10
CA GLY A 102 -8.91 -8.54 -13.89
C GLY A 102 -8.89 -7.07 -14.35
N ALA A 103 -7.75 -6.54 -14.81
CA ALA A 103 -7.65 -5.16 -15.31
C ALA A 103 -8.64 -4.85 -16.43
N ALA A 104 -8.73 -5.71 -17.44
CA ALA A 104 -9.64 -5.55 -18.58
C ALA A 104 -11.11 -5.56 -18.15
N GLU A 105 -11.47 -6.38 -17.18
CA GLU A 105 -12.82 -6.46 -16.62
C GLU A 105 -13.17 -5.17 -15.88
N LEU A 106 -12.31 -4.71 -14.98
CA LEU A 106 -12.52 -3.47 -14.22
C LEU A 106 -12.67 -2.26 -15.15
N LEU A 107 -11.75 -2.10 -16.10
CA LEU A 107 -11.80 -1.01 -17.08
C LEU A 107 -13.03 -1.13 -17.98
N GLY A 108 -13.43 -2.35 -18.37
CA GLY A 108 -14.64 -2.61 -19.13
C GLY A 108 -15.90 -2.15 -18.42
N ARG A 109 -16.00 -2.36 -17.09
CA ARG A 109 -17.14 -1.89 -16.28
C ARG A 109 -17.26 -0.36 -16.27
N PHE A 110 -16.13 0.36 -16.18
CA PHE A 110 -16.12 1.83 -16.33
C PHE A 110 -16.51 2.28 -17.73
N ALA A 111 -15.98 1.62 -18.78
CA ALA A 111 -16.32 1.94 -20.17
C ALA A 111 -17.81 1.70 -20.49
N ALA A 112 -18.41 0.67 -19.88
CA ALA A 112 -19.83 0.38 -20.01
C ALA A 112 -20.69 1.45 -19.33
N GLY A 113 -20.41 1.79 -18.06
CA GLY A 113 -21.20 2.74 -17.27
C GLY A 113 -20.90 4.23 -17.54
N GLY A 114 -19.80 4.54 -18.23
CA GLY A 114 -19.37 5.92 -18.50
C GLY A 114 -18.76 6.64 -17.29
N GLY A 115 -18.39 5.90 -16.25
CA GLY A 115 -17.64 6.41 -15.11
C GLY A 115 -16.15 6.58 -15.40
N ALA A 116 -15.38 6.93 -14.38
CA ALA A 116 -13.93 7.05 -14.49
C ALA A 116 -13.22 6.68 -13.19
N LEU A 117 -12.00 6.14 -13.31
CA LEU A 117 -11.14 5.85 -12.17
C LEU A 117 -10.03 6.91 -12.04
N PHE A 118 -9.96 7.54 -10.88
CA PHE A 118 -8.88 8.40 -10.42
C PHE A 118 -7.99 7.58 -9.50
N ASP A 119 -7.07 6.83 -10.09
CA ASP A 119 -6.28 5.85 -9.34
C ASP A 119 -5.27 6.53 -8.38
N LEU A 120 -5.39 6.23 -7.08
CA LEU A 120 -4.55 6.76 -6.01
C LEU A 120 -3.07 6.37 -6.14
N GLU A 121 -2.74 5.31 -6.88
CA GLU A 121 -1.36 4.95 -7.22
C GLU A 121 -0.71 5.99 -8.13
N TYR A 122 -1.50 6.63 -9.00
CA TYR A 122 -1.04 7.58 -10.01
C TYR A 122 -1.32 9.05 -9.65
N LEU A 123 -1.81 9.30 -8.43
CA LEU A 123 -1.93 10.63 -7.87
C LEU A 123 -0.53 11.17 -7.51
N VAL A 124 0.10 11.83 -8.47
CA VAL A 124 1.49 12.31 -8.42
C VAL A 124 1.61 13.81 -8.66
N ASP A 125 2.65 14.42 -8.11
CA ASP A 125 3.07 15.78 -8.46
C ASP A 125 3.70 15.86 -9.86
N ASP A 126 4.14 17.05 -10.26
CA ASP A 126 4.71 17.31 -11.59
C ASP A 126 6.06 16.60 -11.81
N THR A 127 6.69 16.11 -10.74
CA THR A 127 7.94 15.34 -10.80
C THR A 127 7.70 13.83 -10.79
N GLY A 128 6.44 13.40 -10.72
CA GLY A 128 6.04 11.99 -10.63
C GLY A 128 6.07 11.42 -9.22
N ARG A 129 6.25 12.25 -8.19
CA ARG A 129 6.22 11.78 -6.79
C ARG A 129 4.77 11.65 -6.32
N ARG A 130 4.43 10.45 -5.83
CA ARG A 130 3.11 10.14 -5.27
C ARG A 130 2.74 11.02 -4.08
N LEU A 131 1.61 11.70 -4.17
CA LEU A 131 1.10 12.69 -3.20
C LEU A 131 0.51 12.03 -1.95
N ALA A 132 -0.20 10.91 -2.09
CA ALA A 132 -0.72 10.10 -0.98
C ALA A 132 -0.29 8.64 -1.13
N ALA A 133 0.29 8.05 -0.08
CA ALA A 133 0.68 6.64 -0.06
C ALA A 133 0.93 6.13 1.37
N PHE A 134 0.76 4.82 1.58
CA PHE A 134 1.02 4.14 2.85
C PHE A 134 2.49 3.75 3.07
N GLY A 135 3.41 4.33 2.31
CA GLY A 135 4.79 3.81 2.21
C GLY A 135 5.50 3.70 3.55
N PHE A 136 5.41 4.74 4.40
CA PHE A 136 6.06 4.72 5.72
C PHE A 136 5.64 3.50 6.56
N TRP A 137 4.33 3.29 6.72
CA TRP A 137 3.81 2.17 7.50
C TRP A 137 4.09 0.81 6.85
N ALA A 138 4.06 0.71 5.52
CA ALA A 138 4.45 -0.52 4.83
C ALA A 138 5.90 -0.91 5.17
N GLY A 139 6.81 0.05 5.14
CA GLY A 139 8.21 -0.18 5.53
C GLY A 139 8.39 -0.47 7.02
N TYR A 140 7.71 0.29 7.89
CA TYR A 140 7.75 0.07 9.34
C TYR A 140 7.32 -1.35 9.69
N LEU A 141 6.18 -1.79 9.15
CA LEU A 141 5.60 -3.09 9.45
C LEU A 141 6.40 -4.22 8.81
N GLY A 142 6.89 -4.06 7.58
CA GLY A 142 7.77 -5.05 6.96
C GLY A 142 9.04 -5.30 7.79
N ALA A 143 9.69 -4.23 8.24
CA ALA A 143 10.84 -4.33 9.13
C ALA A 143 10.48 -4.91 10.50
N ALA A 144 9.39 -4.45 11.12
CA ALA A 144 8.95 -4.96 12.42
C ALA A 144 8.70 -6.48 12.37
N LEU A 145 7.96 -6.98 11.37
CA LEU A 145 7.73 -8.42 11.21
C LEU A 145 9.02 -9.19 10.93
N ALA A 146 9.94 -8.64 10.13
CA ALA A 146 11.23 -9.25 9.86
C ALA A 146 12.09 -9.39 11.13
N VAL A 147 12.15 -8.34 11.95
CA VAL A 147 12.85 -8.39 13.25
C VAL A 147 12.19 -9.38 14.20
N LEU A 148 10.86 -9.36 14.31
CA LEU A 148 10.14 -10.30 15.16
C LEU A 148 10.35 -11.74 14.71
N ARG A 149 10.38 -12.00 13.40
CA ARG A 149 10.70 -13.34 12.88
C ARG A 149 12.12 -13.73 13.22
N HIS A 150 13.08 -12.84 12.98
CA HIS A 150 14.49 -13.11 13.25
C HIS A 150 14.74 -13.45 14.72
N ARG A 151 14.05 -12.77 15.64
CA ARG A 151 14.12 -13.04 17.09
C ARG A 151 13.24 -14.22 17.56
N GLY A 152 12.52 -14.89 16.66
CA GLY A 152 11.61 -15.99 17.01
C GLY A 152 10.35 -15.57 17.78
N ARG A 153 9.97 -14.28 17.70
CA ARG A 153 8.84 -13.68 18.43
C ARG A 153 7.61 -13.41 17.55
N LEU A 154 7.71 -13.57 16.24
CA LEU A 154 6.59 -13.40 15.31
C LEU A 154 5.55 -14.50 15.53
N ARG A 155 4.30 -14.11 15.72
CA ARG A 155 3.15 -15.01 15.89
C ARG A 155 2.24 -14.96 14.67
N ALA A 156 1.64 -16.09 14.33
CA ALA A 156 0.63 -16.23 13.28
C ALA A 156 -0.64 -16.88 13.86
N PRO A 157 -1.84 -16.58 13.33
CA PRO A 157 -2.10 -15.59 12.28
C PRO A 157 -1.84 -14.17 12.77
N LEU A 158 -1.53 -13.25 11.85
CA LEU A 158 -1.41 -11.83 12.15
C LEU A 158 -2.77 -11.25 12.49
N THR A 159 -2.81 -10.36 13.48
CA THR A 159 -3.99 -9.59 13.86
C THR A 159 -3.67 -8.10 13.88
N PRO A 160 -4.64 -7.21 13.55
CA PRO A 160 -4.42 -5.78 13.71
C PRO A 160 -4.06 -5.46 15.16
N THR A 161 -3.20 -4.47 15.36
CA THR A 161 -2.69 -4.07 16.68
C THR A 161 -2.55 -2.55 16.76
N THR A 162 -2.01 -2.05 17.86
CA THR A 162 -1.68 -0.64 18.07
C THR A 162 -0.19 -0.42 17.85
N LYS A 163 0.21 0.80 17.52
CA LYS A 163 1.63 1.15 17.41
C LYS A 163 2.36 0.90 18.73
N GLU A 164 1.73 1.22 19.86
CA GLU A 164 2.30 1.03 21.20
C GLU A 164 2.58 -0.44 21.49
N ASP A 165 1.62 -1.34 21.29
CA ASP A 165 1.78 -2.77 21.56
C ASP A 165 2.84 -3.41 20.65
N LEU A 166 2.86 -3.01 19.36
CA LEU A 166 3.87 -3.48 18.42
C LEU A 166 5.26 -3.02 18.83
N ASP A 167 5.41 -1.77 19.25
CA ASP A 167 6.70 -1.22 19.69
C ASP A 167 7.23 -1.91 20.94
N GLU A 168 6.38 -2.17 21.93
CA GLU A 168 6.79 -2.92 23.12
C GLU A 168 7.27 -4.33 22.76
N THR A 169 6.62 -4.98 21.80
CA THR A 169 7.05 -6.30 21.31
C THR A 169 8.34 -6.22 20.50
N LEU A 170 8.60 -5.09 19.82
CA LEU A 170 9.75 -4.90 18.94
C LEU A 170 11.03 -4.57 19.71
N LYS A 171 10.93 -3.90 20.87
CA LYS A 171 12.07 -3.53 21.72
C LYS A 171 12.97 -4.74 22.07
N PRO A 172 14.27 -4.51 22.33
CA PRO A 172 15.18 -5.55 22.82
C PRO A 172 14.70 -6.14 24.15
N ALA A 173 14.68 -7.47 24.24
CA ALA A 173 14.54 -8.21 25.49
C ALA A 173 15.91 -8.73 25.98
N SER A 174 16.03 -9.09 27.26
CA SER A 174 17.28 -9.61 27.84
C SER A 174 17.82 -10.87 27.17
N ASP A 175 16.92 -11.65 26.57
CA ASP A 175 17.20 -12.95 25.97
C ASP A 175 17.32 -12.87 24.44
N ASP A 176 17.20 -11.68 23.84
CA ASP A 176 17.39 -11.49 22.41
C ASP A 176 18.87 -11.68 22.04
N ASP A 177 19.14 -12.25 20.85
CA ASP A 177 20.50 -12.37 20.32
C ASP A 177 21.19 -11.00 20.26
N ALA A 178 22.44 -10.94 20.71
CA ALA A 178 23.13 -9.72 21.18
C ALA A 178 23.54 -8.72 20.06
N GLY A 179 23.02 -8.88 18.85
CA GLY A 179 23.28 -7.96 17.74
C GLY A 179 23.26 -8.66 16.39
N PHE A 180 22.08 -8.72 15.78
CA PHE A 180 21.98 -9.01 14.35
C PHE A 180 22.15 -7.72 13.54
N THR A 181 22.57 -7.88 12.29
CA THR A 181 22.77 -6.78 11.34
C THR A 181 21.58 -6.64 10.41
N GLY A 182 21.04 -5.43 10.30
CA GLY A 182 19.94 -5.07 9.40
C GLY A 182 20.44 -4.38 8.13
N LEU A 183 19.75 -4.60 7.02
CA LEU A 183 19.91 -3.86 5.75
C LEU A 183 18.55 -3.33 5.30
N VAL A 184 18.50 -2.03 4.97
CA VAL A 184 17.35 -1.43 4.28
C VAL A 184 17.81 -0.98 2.91
N VAL A 185 17.22 -1.55 1.86
CA VAL A 185 17.47 -1.13 0.46
C VAL A 185 16.33 -0.22 0.01
N GLY A 186 16.64 0.97 -0.52
CA GLY A 186 15.68 2.06 -0.72
C GLY A 186 15.46 2.92 0.53
N ALA A 187 16.51 3.06 1.34
CA ALA A 187 16.50 3.65 2.67
C ALA A 187 16.08 5.12 2.75
N LEU A 188 16.19 5.88 1.65
CA LEU A 188 15.79 7.29 1.58
C LEU A 188 14.32 7.46 1.20
N GLY A 189 13.67 6.43 0.63
CA GLY A 189 12.26 6.43 0.28
C GLY A 189 11.32 6.45 1.50
N ARG A 190 10.01 6.63 1.27
CA ARG A 190 9.01 6.61 2.37
C ARG A 190 9.05 5.29 3.14
N SER A 191 9.01 4.17 2.42
CA SER A 191 9.07 2.84 3.04
C SER A 191 10.42 2.57 3.69
N GLY A 192 11.54 2.94 3.06
CA GLY A 192 12.85 2.82 3.70
C GLY A 192 12.97 3.59 5.01
N ARG A 193 12.45 4.82 5.09
CA ARG A 193 12.40 5.59 6.35
C ARG A 193 11.54 4.92 7.43
N GLY A 194 10.42 4.31 7.05
CA GLY A 194 9.61 3.51 7.96
C GLY A 194 10.36 2.29 8.49
N ALA A 195 11.03 1.56 7.60
CA ALA A 195 11.84 0.39 7.97
C ALA A 195 12.97 0.77 8.95
N ARG A 196 13.67 1.88 8.69
CA ARG A 196 14.70 2.42 9.59
C ARG A 196 14.13 2.78 10.96
N ALA A 197 12.94 3.38 11.02
CA ALA A 197 12.29 3.69 12.29
C ALA A 197 11.96 2.43 13.09
N ALA A 198 11.48 1.36 12.44
CA ALA A 198 11.24 0.08 13.11
C ALA A 198 12.55 -0.58 13.61
N PHE A 199 13.62 -0.57 12.81
CA PHE A 199 14.93 -1.03 13.28
C PHE A 199 15.42 -0.23 14.49
N ALA A 200 15.24 1.10 14.48
CA ALA A 200 15.60 1.95 15.62
C ALA A 200 14.78 1.59 16.88
N THR A 201 13.47 1.36 16.76
CA THR A 201 12.63 0.84 17.86
C THR A 201 13.15 -0.51 18.38
N ALA A 202 13.63 -1.37 17.46
CA ALA A 202 14.23 -2.65 17.80
C ALA A 202 15.64 -2.54 18.41
N GLY A 203 16.22 -1.34 18.53
CA GLY A 203 17.59 -1.13 19.00
C GLY A 203 18.68 -1.54 18.01
N VAL A 204 18.38 -1.52 16.70
CA VAL A 204 19.30 -1.88 15.63
C VAL A 204 19.51 -0.69 14.69
N ASP A 205 20.76 -0.38 14.36
CA ASP A 205 21.10 0.60 13.33
C ASP A 205 21.33 -0.14 11.99
N PRO A 206 20.41 -0.05 11.01
CA PRO A 206 20.55 -0.81 9.78
C PRO A 206 21.51 -0.12 8.81
N THR A 207 22.28 -0.92 8.07
CA THR A 207 22.95 -0.43 6.86
C THR A 207 21.88 0.10 5.90
N CYS A 208 22.09 1.32 5.41
CA CYS A 208 21.14 2.00 4.54
C CYS A 208 21.69 2.07 3.12
N TRP A 209 21.03 1.39 2.19
CA TRP A 209 21.36 1.44 0.76
C TRP A 209 20.28 2.18 -0.01
N ASP A 210 20.71 2.95 -1.01
CA ASP A 210 19.83 3.61 -1.96
C ASP A 210 20.46 3.57 -3.36
N LEU A 211 20.09 4.50 -4.26
CA LEU A 211 20.58 4.54 -5.64
C LEU A 211 22.10 4.55 -5.79
N ALA A 212 22.85 5.07 -4.81
CA ALA A 212 24.30 5.13 -4.85
C ALA A 212 24.92 3.72 -4.70
N GLU A 213 24.44 2.96 -3.72
CA GLU A 213 24.93 1.62 -3.40
C GLU A 213 24.36 0.55 -4.34
N THR A 214 23.15 0.74 -4.86
CA THR A 214 22.48 -0.23 -5.74
C THR A 214 22.89 -0.13 -7.20
N ARG A 215 23.56 0.96 -7.61
CA ARG A 215 24.08 1.12 -8.98
C ARG A 215 25.20 0.13 -9.30
N ASP A 216 26.09 -0.09 -8.34
CA ASP A 216 27.16 -1.10 -8.41
C ASP A 216 27.01 -2.04 -7.22
N LEU A 217 26.11 -3.01 -7.38
CA LEU A 217 25.61 -3.84 -6.30
C LEU A 217 26.69 -4.80 -5.77
N ASP A 218 27.20 -4.53 -4.56
CA ASP A 218 28.03 -5.47 -3.79
C ASP A 218 27.16 -6.57 -3.15
N ARG A 219 26.76 -7.52 -3.98
CA ARG A 219 25.89 -8.63 -3.57
C ARG A 219 26.49 -9.49 -2.44
N PRO A 220 27.81 -9.79 -2.40
CA PRO A 220 28.43 -10.37 -1.21
C PRO A 220 28.24 -9.56 0.07
N ALA A 221 28.33 -8.22 0.03
CA ALA A 221 28.02 -7.39 1.20
C ALA A 221 26.55 -7.49 1.62
N LEU A 222 25.62 -7.53 0.66
CA LEU A 222 24.19 -7.74 0.95
C LEU A 222 23.98 -9.05 1.75
N LEU A 223 24.55 -10.16 1.27
CA LEU A 223 24.40 -11.49 1.88
C LEU A 223 25.02 -11.63 3.29
N ARG A 224 25.88 -10.68 3.70
CA ARG A 224 26.51 -10.64 5.02
C ARG A 224 25.64 -10.01 6.12
N HIS A 225 24.50 -9.43 5.78
CA HIS A 225 23.51 -8.96 6.75
C HIS A 225 22.61 -10.10 7.20
N ASP A 226 22.05 -10.06 8.41
CA ASP A 226 21.19 -11.13 8.95
C ASP A 226 19.71 -10.90 8.57
N VAL A 227 19.28 -9.64 8.53
CA VAL A 227 17.92 -9.22 8.15
C VAL A 227 17.98 -8.18 7.04
N MET A 228 17.20 -8.38 5.97
CA MET A 228 17.08 -7.42 4.88
C MET A 228 15.62 -7.00 4.67
N VAL A 229 15.40 -5.70 4.48
CA VAL A 229 14.11 -5.12 4.06
C VAL A 229 14.31 -4.42 2.72
N ASN A 230 13.66 -4.91 1.67
CA ASN A 230 13.60 -4.24 0.38
C ASN A 230 12.42 -3.26 0.34
N ALA A 231 12.72 -2.01 -0.01
CA ALA A 231 11.77 -0.92 -0.17
C ALA A 231 11.89 -0.23 -1.55
N VAL A 232 12.58 -0.85 -2.51
CA VAL A 232 12.77 -0.32 -3.87
C VAL A 232 11.71 -0.86 -4.81
N LEU A 233 10.85 0.03 -5.30
CA LEU A 233 9.99 -0.23 -6.45
C LEU A 233 10.68 0.33 -7.70
N ALA A 234 11.21 -0.55 -8.54
CA ALA A 234 11.88 -0.16 -9.77
C ALA A 234 10.86 0.34 -10.81
N THR A 235 11.21 1.43 -11.51
CA THR A 235 10.39 2.00 -12.60
C THR A 235 10.97 1.71 -13.98
N THR A 236 12.19 1.19 -14.02
CA THR A 236 12.88 0.72 -15.22
C THR A 236 13.63 -0.57 -14.86
N PRO A 237 13.91 -1.46 -15.82
CA PRO A 237 14.66 -2.69 -15.54
C PRO A 237 16.03 -2.38 -14.94
N VAL A 238 16.33 -3.01 -13.82
CA VAL A 238 17.64 -2.96 -13.15
C VAL A 238 18.12 -4.39 -12.88
N PRO A 239 19.44 -4.62 -12.72
CA PRO A 239 19.91 -5.90 -12.23
C PRO A 239 19.21 -6.25 -10.90
N PRO A 240 18.72 -7.50 -10.73
CA PRO A 240 18.14 -7.92 -9.46
C PRO A 240 19.10 -7.66 -8.29
N PHE A 241 18.58 -7.54 -7.07
CA PHE A 241 19.34 -7.48 -5.82
C PHE A 241 19.61 -8.88 -5.25
N LEU A 242 18.66 -9.81 -5.40
CA LEU A 242 18.81 -11.24 -5.13
C LEU A 242 18.47 -12.06 -6.40
N ARG A 243 19.13 -13.19 -6.61
CA ARG A 243 18.83 -14.19 -7.63
C ARG A 243 18.80 -15.55 -6.93
N GLU A 244 18.12 -16.51 -7.53
CA GLU A 244 17.95 -17.85 -6.94
C GLU A 244 19.29 -18.47 -6.52
N GLN A 245 20.30 -18.42 -7.39
CA GLN A 245 21.64 -18.95 -7.15
C GLN A 245 22.38 -18.29 -5.97
N ASP A 246 22.03 -17.06 -5.59
CA ASP A 246 22.70 -16.36 -4.49
C ASP A 246 22.21 -16.87 -3.12
N LEU A 247 21.01 -17.48 -3.07
CA LEU A 247 20.44 -18.04 -1.85
C LEU A 247 21.20 -19.27 -1.35
N ASP A 248 21.90 -19.96 -2.25
CA ASP A 248 22.68 -21.17 -2.01
C ASP A 248 24.15 -20.88 -1.67
N THR A 249 24.51 -19.62 -1.44
CA THR A 249 25.86 -19.23 -1.01
C THR A 249 26.16 -19.81 0.39
N PRO A 250 27.20 -20.67 0.55
CA PRO A 250 27.45 -21.37 1.82
C PRO A 250 27.66 -20.45 3.03
N ASP A 251 28.38 -19.34 2.84
CA ASP A 251 28.69 -18.36 3.89
C ASP A 251 27.62 -17.25 4.03
N ARG A 252 26.43 -17.43 3.43
CA ARG A 252 25.32 -16.47 3.56
C ARG A 252 25.00 -16.29 5.05
N ARG A 253 24.93 -15.04 5.52
CA ARG A 253 24.43 -14.69 6.86
C ARG A 253 22.95 -14.32 6.86
N LEU A 254 22.43 -13.82 5.73
CA LEU A 254 21.01 -13.45 5.60
C LEU A 254 20.11 -14.59 6.05
N ARG A 255 19.22 -14.35 7.03
CA ARG A 255 18.25 -15.33 7.56
C ARG A 255 16.81 -14.88 7.36
N THR A 256 16.57 -13.58 7.25
CA THR A 256 15.22 -13.04 7.08
C THR A 256 15.21 -11.97 6.00
N LEU A 257 14.38 -12.17 4.99
CA LEU A 257 14.13 -11.25 3.90
C LEU A 257 12.69 -10.75 3.99
N CYS A 258 12.50 -9.44 4.03
CA CYS A 258 11.20 -8.82 3.82
C CYS A 258 11.20 -8.03 2.51
N ASP A 259 10.28 -8.35 1.61
CA ASP A 259 10.03 -7.54 0.43
C ASP A 259 8.73 -6.75 0.61
N VAL A 260 8.87 -5.45 0.88
CA VAL A 260 7.73 -4.54 1.05
C VAL A 260 7.04 -4.25 -0.28
N THR A 261 7.71 -4.49 -1.41
CA THR A 261 7.20 -4.12 -2.73
C THR A 261 6.30 -5.16 -3.34
N CYS A 262 6.50 -6.43 -3.01
CA CYS A 262 5.70 -7.56 -3.47
C CYS A 262 5.51 -7.59 -5.00
N ASP A 263 6.54 -7.22 -5.78
CA ASP A 263 6.45 -7.06 -7.23
C ASP A 263 6.51 -8.41 -7.98
N VAL A 264 5.74 -9.40 -7.52
CA VAL A 264 5.72 -10.76 -8.06
C VAL A 264 5.22 -10.77 -9.50
N GLY A 265 5.92 -11.49 -10.38
CA GLY A 265 5.59 -11.59 -11.80
C GLY A 265 5.92 -10.36 -12.65
N SER A 266 6.37 -9.25 -12.04
CA SER A 266 6.81 -8.06 -12.74
C SER A 266 8.20 -8.26 -13.36
N PRO A 267 8.44 -7.76 -14.60
CA PRO A 267 9.78 -7.74 -15.18
C PRO A 267 10.72 -6.76 -14.47
N LEU A 268 10.18 -5.93 -13.55
CA LEU A 268 10.92 -4.96 -12.75
C LEU A 268 11.24 -5.49 -11.34
N ASN A 269 10.87 -6.73 -11.03
CA ASN A 269 11.12 -7.33 -9.73
C ASN A 269 12.64 -7.40 -9.46
N VAL A 270 13.07 -6.74 -8.39
CA VAL A 270 14.47 -6.73 -7.94
C VAL A 270 14.80 -7.91 -7.01
N LEU A 271 13.81 -8.69 -6.58
CA LEU A 271 13.96 -9.91 -5.78
C LEU A 271 13.23 -11.11 -6.43
N PRO A 272 13.60 -11.54 -7.65
CA PRO A 272 13.02 -12.70 -8.33
C PRO A 272 13.52 -14.03 -7.72
N VAL A 273 13.20 -14.24 -6.44
CA VAL A 273 13.57 -15.42 -5.63
C VAL A 273 12.36 -16.10 -4.99
N TYR A 274 11.16 -15.66 -5.37
CA TYR A 274 9.90 -16.19 -4.92
C TYR A 274 8.80 -15.87 -5.94
N ASP A 275 7.73 -16.67 -5.91
CA ASP A 275 6.66 -16.70 -6.91
C ASP A 275 5.27 -16.38 -6.35
N ASP A 276 5.14 -16.21 -5.03
CA ASP A 276 3.87 -15.89 -4.37
C ASP A 276 4.07 -15.09 -3.08
N THR A 277 3.12 -14.22 -2.77
CA THR A 277 3.08 -13.40 -1.56
C THR A 277 2.74 -14.24 -0.32
N THR A 278 3.28 -13.85 0.84
CA THR A 278 2.85 -14.42 2.12
C THR A 278 1.54 -13.79 2.58
N SER A 279 0.83 -14.48 3.49
CA SER A 279 -0.51 -14.06 3.93
C SER A 279 -0.50 -13.70 5.42
N TRP A 280 -1.66 -13.33 5.97
CA TRP A 280 -1.77 -13.07 7.40
C TRP A 280 -1.75 -14.37 8.21
N ASP A 281 -2.31 -15.45 7.67
CA ASP A 281 -2.32 -16.77 8.31
C ASP A 281 -0.95 -17.43 8.26
N GLU A 282 -0.22 -17.24 7.15
CA GLU A 282 1.12 -17.75 6.92
C GLU A 282 2.06 -16.59 6.55
N PRO A 283 2.48 -15.75 7.52
CA PRO A 283 3.24 -14.54 7.23
C PRO A 283 4.67 -14.78 6.80
N VAL A 284 5.17 -16.01 6.98
CA VAL A 284 6.55 -16.40 6.68
C VAL A 284 6.58 -17.62 5.79
N ARG A 285 7.35 -17.54 4.70
CA ARG A 285 7.68 -18.67 3.83
C ARG A 285 9.16 -19.02 3.95
N ARG A 286 9.47 -20.30 4.14
CA ARG A 286 10.84 -20.83 4.13
C ARG A 286 11.33 -20.96 2.69
N LEU A 287 12.38 -20.22 2.31
CA LEU A 287 13.01 -20.27 0.98
C LEU A 287 14.18 -21.26 0.92
N ARG A 288 14.91 -21.45 2.02
CA ARG A 288 16.04 -22.39 2.16
C ARG A 288 16.13 -22.94 3.55
N GLU A 289 16.47 -24.22 3.69
CA GLU A 289 16.64 -24.86 5.00
C GLU A 289 18.04 -24.64 5.60
N GLU A 290 19.09 -24.74 4.78
CA GLU A 290 20.48 -24.71 5.25
C GLU A 290 21.38 -23.82 4.37
N PRO A 291 21.93 -22.71 4.90
CA PRO A 291 21.47 -22.07 6.13
C PRO A 291 20.03 -21.53 5.95
N PRO A 292 19.22 -21.39 7.01
CA PRO A 292 17.81 -21.03 6.85
C PRO A 292 17.63 -19.65 6.21
N LEU A 293 16.62 -19.51 5.36
CA LEU A 293 16.16 -18.22 4.83
C LEU A 293 14.64 -18.17 4.86
N ASP A 294 14.12 -17.20 5.58
CA ASP A 294 12.70 -16.92 5.69
C ASP A 294 12.33 -15.65 4.93
N LEU A 295 11.21 -15.69 4.20
CA LEU A 295 10.64 -14.60 3.43
C LEU A 295 9.35 -14.07 4.06
N ILE A 296 9.20 -12.75 4.09
CA ILE A 296 7.95 -12.04 4.34
C ILE A 296 7.65 -11.15 3.13
N ALA A 297 6.52 -11.37 2.46
CA ALA A 297 6.08 -10.61 1.30
C ALA A 297 4.56 -10.42 1.35
N ILE A 298 4.08 -9.58 2.27
CA ILE A 298 2.65 -9.32 2.49
C ILE A 298 2.23 -8.04 1.75
N ASP A 299 1.23 -8.14 0.87
CA ASP A 299 0.82 -7.06 -0.05
C ASP A 299 0.07 -5.89 0.61
N ASN A 300 -0.36 -6.06 1.86
CA ASN A 300 -1.22 -5.12 2.58
C ASN A 300 -0.72 -4.82 4.00
N LEU A 301 0.60 -4.85 4.23
CA LEU A 301 1.23 -4.57 5.53
C LEU A 301 0.58 -3.43 6.34
N PRO A 302 0.30 -2.23 5.77
CA PRO A 302 -0.30 -1.13 6.53
C PRO A 302 -1.65 -1.45 7.20
N SER A 303 -2.36 -2.49 6.76
CA SER A 303 -3.60 -2.93 7.39
C SER A 303 -3.40 -3.51 8.80
N LEU A 304 -2.15 -3.82 9.23
CA LEU A 304 -1.83 -4.22 10.61
C LEU A 304 -1.87 -3.07 11.61
N LEU A 305 -1.60 -1.84 11.16
CA LEU A 305 -1.75 -0.60 11.94
C LEU A 305 -2.74 0.33 11.23
N PRO A 306 -4.03 -0.02 11.22
CA PRO A 306 -5.00 0.66 10.38
C PRO A 306 -5.30 2.08 10.85
N LEU A 307 -5.17 2.40 12.14
CA LEU A 307 -5.39 3.76 12.67
C LEU A 307 -4.34 4.72 12.12
N GLU A 308 -3.06 4.42 12.38
CA GLU A 308 -1.92 5.25 12.03
C GLU A 308 -1.75 5.33 10.51
N SER A 309 -1.92 4.19 9.82
CA SER A 309 -1.87 4.15 8.36
C SER A 309 -2.94 5.00 7.71
N SER A 310 -4.16 5.00 8.26
CA SER A 310 -5.25 5.83 7.73
C SER A 310 -5.03 7.30 8.06
N ALA A 311 -4.58 7.63 9.27
CA ALA A 311 -4.32 9.01 9.67
C ALA A 311 -3.27 9.69 8.77
N ASP A 312 -2.12 9.03 8.56
CA ASP A 312 -1.07 9.58 7.69
C ASP A 312 -1.50 9.67 6.22
N PHE A 313 -2.21 8.66 5.74
CA PHE A 313 -2.71 8.66 4.36
C PHE A 313 -3.76 9.75 4.14
N SER A 314 -4.70 9.87 5.07
CA SER A 314 -5.75 10.89 5.09
C SER A 314 -5.16 12.30 5.13
N ALA A 315 -4.17 12.54 5.99
CA ALA A 315 -3.49 13.84 6.08
C ALA A 315 -2.81 14.23 4.77
N ALA A 316 -2.23 13.27 4.05
CA ALA A 316 -1.61 13.49 2.74
C ALA A 316 -2.66 13.68 1.62
N LEU A 317 -3.80 13.00 1.70
CA LEU A 317 -4.86 13.03 0.70
C LEU A 317 -5.78 14.27 0.84
N LEU A 318 -6.03 14.74 2.07
CA LEU A 318 -6.89 15.88 2.38
C LEU A 318 -6.66 17.10 1.48
N PRO A 319 -5.44 17.66 1.34
CA PRO A 319 -5.23 18.82 0.47
C PRO A 319 -5.57 18.54 -0.99
N GLN A 320 -5.41 17.29 -1.45
CA GLN A 320 -5.76 16.90 -2.82
C GLN A 320 -7.27 16.85 -3.00
N LEU A 321 -8.03 16.37 -2.02
CA LEU A 321 -9.49 16.34 -2.09
C LEU A 321 -10.12 17.74 -2.00
N LEU A 322 -9.53 18.65 -1.22
CA LEU A 322 -9.96 20.04 -1.16
C LEU A 322 -9.77 20.77 -2.50
N ASP A 323 -8.77 20.36 -3.29
CA ASP A 323 -8.50 20.85 -4.64
C ASP A 323 -9.01 19.87 -5.73
N PHE A 324 -10.01 19.04 -5.40
CA PHE A 324 -10.51 18.06 -6.35
C PHE A 324 -11.12 18.71 -7.58
N GLY A 325 -10.64 18.29 -8.76
CA GLY A 325 -11.05 18.81 -10.05
C GLY A 325 -10.59 17.90 -11.19
N VAL A 326 -10.59 18.42 -12.41
CA VAL A 326 -10.12 17.68 -13.62
C VAL A 326 -8.81 18.24 -14.19
N SER A 327 -8.13 19.08 -13.42
CA SER A 327 -6.82 19.65 -13.74
C SER A 327 -5.75 19.16 -12.75
N GLY A 328 -4.50 19.55 -12.95
CA GLY A 328 -3.41 19.25 -12.01
C GLY A 328 -3.21 17.74 -11.80
N PRO A 329 -2.95 17.30 -10.54
CA PRO A 329 -2.77 15.89 -10.22
C PRO A 329 -3.95 15.00 -10.63
N TRP A 330 -5.18 15.47 -10.42
CA TRP A 330 -6.39 14.70 -10.76
C TRP A 330 -6.61 14.59 -12.27
N GLY A 331 -6.30 15.65 -13.02
CA GLY A 331 -6.29 15.59 -14.49
C GLY A 331 -5.33 14.52 -15.01
N ARG A 332 -4.12 14.44 -14.45
CA ARG A 332 -3.16 13.38 -14.79
C ARG A 332 -3.67 11.98 -14.46
N CYS A 333 -4.36 11.79 -13.32
CA CYS A 333 -5.01 10.51 -13.00
C CYS A 333 -6.04 10.14 -14.08
N LEU A 334 -6.87 11.08 -14.50
CA LEU A 334 -7.88 10.86 -15.53
C LEU A 334 -7.25 10.52 -16.88
N ASP A 335 -6.17 11.19 -17.26
CA ASP A 335 -5.44 10.89 -18.49
C ASP A 335 -4.82 9.49 -18.44
N ARG A 336 -4.29 9.06 -17.28
CA ARG A 336 -3.81 7.67 -17.09
C ARG A 336 -4.90 6.64 -17.21
N PHE A 337 -6.09 6.90 -16.67
CA PHE A 337 -7.25 6.03 -16.87
C PHE A 337 -7.65 5.89 -18.34
N ARG A 338 -7.64 7.00 -19.09
CA ARG A 338 -7.94 7.01 -20.52
C ARG A 338 -6.88 6.27 -21.33
N ASP A 339 -5.60 6.48 -21.02
CA ASP A 339 -4.49 5.75 -21.64
C ASP A 339 -4.62 4.23 -21.42
N ALA A 340 -4.89 3.81 -20.19
CA ALA A 340 -5.09 2.40 -19.86
C ALA A 340 -6.32 1.83 -20.60
N SER A 341 -7.44 2.54 -20.60
CA SER A 341 -8.66 2.12 -21.31
C SER A 341 -8.40 1.95 -22.81
N ARG A 342 -7.66 2.87 -23.44
CA ARG A 342 -7.22 2.75 -24.84
C ARG A 342 -6.34 1.55 -25.10
N ALA A 343 -5.37 1.28 -24.22
CA ALA A 343 -4.49 0.11 -24.34
C ALA A 343 -5.26 -1.22 -24.31
N HIS A 344 -6.44 -1.22 -23.68
CA HIS A 344 -7.38 -2.34 -23.66
C HIS A 344 -8.44 -2.31 -24.77
N GLY A 345 -8.38 -1.36 -25.71
CA GLY A 345 -9.33 -1.24 -26.81
C GLY A 345 -10.74 -0.78 -26.39
N LEU A 346 -10.86 -0.13 -25.23
CA LEU A 346 -12.15 0.26 -24.63
C LEU A 346 -12.58 1.69 -24.97
N ASP A 347 -11.88 2.37 -25.88
CA ASP A 347 -12.27 3.72 -26.32
C ASP A 347 -13.54 3.62 -27.17
N LYS A 348 -14.65 4.18 -26.65
CA LYS A 348 -15.74 4.62 -27.52
C LYS A 348 -15.19 5.82 -28.27
N GLY A 349 -14.76 5.61 -29.51
CA GLY A 349 -14.39 6.73 -30.38
C GLY A 349 -15.50 7.77 -30.34
N GLU A 350 -15.21 8.96 -29.81
CA GLU A 350 -16.05 10.12 -30.01
C GLU A 350 -15.95 10.47 -31.50
N SER A 351 -16.81 9.86 -32.32
CA SER A 351 -17.23 10.50 -33.56
C SER A 351 -18.09 11.69 -33.15
N LEU A 352 -17.46 12.87 -33.09
CA LEU A 352 -18.12 14.17 -33.13
C LEU A 352 -18.98 14.30 -34.40
#